data_AF-A0A432QCC8-F1
#
_entry.id   AF-A0A432QCC8-F1
#
_cell.length_a   1.000
_cell.length_b   1.000
_cell.length_c   1.000
_cell.angle_alpha   90.00
_cell.angle_beta   90.00
_cell.angle_gamma   90.00
#
_symmetry.space_group_name_H-M   'P 1'
#
loop_
_entity.id
_entity.type
_entity.pdbx_description
1 polymer ?
#
loop_
_entity_poly.entity_id
_entity_poly.type
_entity_poly.pdbx_seq_one_letter_code
_entity_poly.pdbx_strand_id
1 'polypeptide(L)'
;MCQEVRKTCKCGQNSAQFHLRDNVLSREVISELYCPLCSDRIEPDPSTMVMDNGWIIVYDMELARFMAMSKLTLDAEQVQPGYIFDMGYACWLEMYPGEKEDILEERAEIMQLQKTDPGRYLKEISSWNIARIDRLKAEGWRKAQAA
;
A
#
# COMPACT_ATOMS: atom_id res chain seq x y z
N MET A 1 3.53 -12.06 -14.22
CA MET A 1 4.83 -11.39 -13.94
C MET A 1 4.49 -10.03 -13.37
N CYS A 2 4.91 -9.75 -12.15
CA CYS A 2 4.54 -8.54 -11.43
C CYS A 2 5.72 -7.56 -11.41
N GLN A 3 5.43 -6.26 -11.42
CA GLN A 3 6.45 -5.22 -11.37
C GLN A 3 6.39 -4.48 -10.03
N GLU A 4 7.58 -4.18 -9.50
CA GLU A 4 7.75 -3.33 -8.33
C GLU A 4 8.19 -1.94 -8.77
N VAL A 5 7.55 -0.92 -8.20
CA VAL A 5 7.85 0.47 -8.51
C VAL A 5 8.03 1.24 -7.22
N ARG A 6 9.17 1.93 -7.08
CA ARG A 6 9.37 2.89 -6.00
C ARG A 6 8.96 4.28 -6.48
N LYS A 7 8.16 4.98 -5.68
CA LYS A 7 7.90 6.41 -5.86
C LYS A 7 8.29 7.20 -4.62
N THR A 8 9.02 8.27 -4.86
CA THR A 8 9.32 9.28 -3.85
C THR A 8 8.18 10.27 -3.80
N CYS A 9 7.80 10.67 -2.59
CA CYS A 9 6.80 11.69 -2.36
C CYS A 9 7.22 13.03 -3.00
N LYS A 10 6.25 13.86 -3.40
CA LYS A 10 6.49 15.23 -3.90
C LYS A 10 7.28 16.11 -2.96
N CYS A 11 7.16 15.93 -1.63
CA CYS A 11 7.97 16.68 -0.67
C CYS A 11 9.40 16.17 -0.51
N GLY A 12 9.74 15.02 -1.12
CA GLY A 12 11.06 14.39 -1.05
C GLY A 12 11.39 13.64 0.24
N GLN A 13 10.58 13.76 1.29
CA GLN A 13 10.91 13.23 2.61
C GLN A 13 10.70 11.72 2.74
N ASN A 14 9.63 11.19 2.13
CA ASN A 14 9.27 9.78 2.23
C ASN A 14 9.17 9.14 0.84
N SER A 15 9.23 7.81 0.79
CA SER A 15 8.99 7.03 -0.43
C SER A 15 8.16 5.79 -0.12
N ALA A 16 7.44 5.29 -1.11
CA ALA A 16 6.64 4.07 -1.01
C ALA A 16 6.95 3.14 -2.18
N GLN A 17 6.73 1.85 -1.97
CA GLN A 17 6.85 0.81 -2.98
C GLN A 17 5.47 0.30 -3.37
N PHE A 18 5.28 0.10 -4.66
CA PHE A 18 4.04 -0.30 -5.27
C PHE A 18 4.21 -1.63 -5.98
N HIS A 19 3.14 -2.42 -5.97
CA HIS A 19 2.99 -3.61 -6.78
C HIS A 19 2.06 -3.30 -7.95
N LEU A 20 2.55 -3.57 -9.16
CA LEU A 20 1.78 -3.56 -10.40
C LEU A 20 1.46 -5.00 -10.80
N ARG A 21 0.20 -5.40 -10.61
CA ARG A 21 -0.26 -6.75 -10.88
C ARG A 21 -0.28 -7.04 -12.38
N ASP A 22 0.23 -8.23 -12.72
CA ASP A 22 0.18 -8.83 -14.06
C ASP A 22 0.71 -7.94 -15.20
N ASN A 23 1.49 -6.90 -14.89
CA ASN A 23 1.93 -5.86 -15.83
C ASN A 23 0.77 -5.25 -16.63
N VAL A 24 -0.43 -5.20 -16.05
CA VAL A 24 -1.58 -4.53 -16.67
C VAL A 24 -1.28 -3.05 -16.77
N LEU A 25 -0.99 -2.42 -15.64
CA LEU A 25 -0.64 -1.02 -15.55
C LEU A 25 0.88 -0.84 -15.59
N SER A 26 1.32 0.31 -16.08
CA SER A 26 2.73 0.70 -16.09
C SER A 26 3.03 1.64 -14.91
N ARG A 27 4.31 1.91 -14.69
CA ARG A 27 4.75 2.79 -13.59
C ARG A 27 4.30 4.24 -13.74
N GLU A 28 4.05 4.68 -14.98
CA GLU A 28 3.60 6.02 -15.31
C GLU A 28 2.16 6.27 -14.85
N VAL A 29 1.37 5.21 -14.65
CA VAL A 29 0.01 5.31 -14.09
C VAL A 29 0.02 5.90 -12.69
N ILE A 30 1.06 5.66 -11.89
CA ILE A 30 1.24 6.35 -10.60
C ILE A 30 1.95 7.67 -10.89
N SER A 31 1.16 8.73 -11.10
CA SER A 31 1.67 10.04 -11.50
C SER A 31 2.40 10.71 -10.34
N GLU A 32 1.76 10.75 -9.16
CA GLU A 32 2.27 11.46 -7.99
C GLU A 32 1.98 10.73 -6.68
N LEU A 33 2.77 11.06 -5.66
CA LEU A 33 2.64 10.52 -4.32
C LEU A 33 2.81 11.63 -3.29
N TYR A 34 1.88 11.71 -2.35
CA TYR A 34 1.94 12.60 -1.20
C TYR A 34 1.93 11.77 0.08
N CYS A 35 2.88 12.06 0.96
CA CYS A 35 2.99 11.38 2.25
C CYS A 35 2.24 12.15 3.33
N PRO A 36 2.04 11.57 4.53
CA PRO A 36 1.35 12.22 5.64
C PRO A 36 1.91 13.57 6.08
N LEU A 37 3.14 13.92 5.68
CA LEU A 37 3.79 15.20 6.02
C LEU A 37 3.45 16.34 5.06
N CYS A 38 2.88 16.03 3.88
CA CYS A 38 2.57 17.04 2.88
C CYS A 38 1.24 16.82 2.14
N SER A 39 0.47 15.79 2.52
CA SER A 39 -0.84 15.51 1.94
C SER A 39 -1.89 16.57 2.29
N ASP A 40 -1.69 17.30 3.38
CA ASP A 40 -2.47 18.47 3.78
C ASP A 40 -2.33 19.68 2.85
N ARG A 41 -1.32 19.69 1.96
CA ARG A 41 -1.03 20.80 1.06
C ARG A 41 -1.75 20.71 -0.29
N ILE A 42 -2.51 19.64 -0.51
CA ILE A 42 -3.23 19.43 -1.76
C ILE A 42 -4.72 19.23 -1.50
N GLU A 43 -5.53 19.70 -2.45
CA GLU A 43 -6.97 19.44 -2.44
C GLU A 43 -7.25 18.05 -3.01
N PRO A 44 -7.89 17.13 -2.25
CA PRO A 44 -8.15 15.79 -2.73
C PRO A 44 -9.16 15.78 -3.88
N ASP A 45 -8.79 15.15 -4.99
CA ASP A 45 -9.70 14.86 -6.11
C ASP A 45 -10.02 13.36 -6.17
N PRO A 46 -11.21 12.93 -5.74
CA PRO A 46 -11.57 11.51 -5.70
C PRO A 46 -11.68 10.88 -7.10
N SER A 47 -11.72 11.68 -8.18
CA SER A 47 -11.78 11.16 -9.55
C SER A 47 -10.43 10.65 -10.05
N THR A 48 -9.33 11.09 -9.43
CA THR A 48 -7.94 10.74 -9.81
C THR A 48 -7.10 10.21 -8.65
N MET A 49 -7.55 10.38 -7.40
CA MET A 49 -6.74 10.10 -6.22
C MET A 49 -7.32 8.99 -5.32
N VAL A 50 -6.43 8.26 -4.65
CA VAL A 50 -6.75 7.39 -3.52
C VAL A 50 -6.10 7.93 -2.26
N MET A 51 -6.90 8.05 -1.20
CA MET A 51 -6.43 8.36 0.15
C MET A 51 -6.37 7.06 0.97
N ASP A 52 -5.26 6.86 1.66
CA ASP A 52 -5.04 5.71 2.54
C ASP A 52 -4.12 6.14 3.70
N ASN A 53 -4.70 6.33 4.89
CA ASN A 53 -4.00 6.70 6.13
C ASN A 53 -2.97 7.83 6.00
N GLY A 54 -3.44 8.96 5.47
CA GLY A 54 -2.62 10.18 5.31
C GLY A 54 -1.74 10.18 4.06
N TRP A 55 -1.63 9.06 3.36
CA TRP A 55 -1.04 9.01 2.02
C TRP A 55 -2.08 9.35 0.96
N ILE A 56 -1.64 10.03 -0.09
CA ILE A 56 -2.43 10.28 -1.30
C ILE A 56 -1.65 9.77 -2.49
N ILE A 57 -2.26 8.83 -3.22
CA ILE A 57 -1.76 8.32 -4.50
C ILE A 57 -2.55 9.03 -5.59
N VAL A 58 -1.86 9.66 -6.53
CA VAL A 58 -2.48 10.25 -7.72
C VAL A 58 -2.25 9.32 -8.89
N TYR A 59 -3.31 8.99 -9.60
CA TYR A 59 -3.25 8.17 -10.80
C TYR A 59 -3.44 9.02 -12.06
N ASP A 60 -2.68 8.70 -13.10
CA ASP A 60 -3.03 9.10 -14.46
C ASP A 60 -4.19 8.21 -14.94
N MET A 61 -5.41 8.72 -14.76
CA MET A 61 -6.62 7.96 -15.07
C MET A 61 -6.86 7.78 -16.56
N GLU A 62 -6.34 8.66 -17.40
CA GLU A 62 -6.42 8.52 -18.85
C GLU A 62 -5.56 7.32 -19.29
N LEU A 63 -4.31 7.28 -18.84
CA LEU A 63 -3.41 6.17 -19.11
C LEU A 63 -3.93 4.87 -18.48
N ALA A 64 -4.39 4.91 -17.23
CA ALA A 64 -4.92 3.73 -16.54
C ALA A 64 -6.09 3.10 -17.28
N ARG A 65 -7.07 3.92 -17.69
CA ARG A 65 -8.24 3.48 -18.46
C ARG A 65 -7.84 2.90 -19.81
N PHE A 66 -6.98 3.59 -20.54
CA PHE A 66 -6.49 3.10 -21.83
C PHE A 66 -5.81 1.72 -21.71
N MET A 67 -4.95 1.54 -20.70
CA MET A 67 -4.26 0.27 -20.45
C MET A 67 -5.21 -0.83 -19.99
N ALA A 68 -6.15 -0.52 -19.10
CA ALA A 68 -7.15 -1.47 -18.63
C ALA A 68 -8.09 -1.94 -19.76
N MET A 69 -8.56 -1.02 -20.61
CA MET A 69 -9.34 -1.37 -21.79
C MET A 69 -8.57 -2.29 -22.74
N SER A 70 -7.31 -1.94 -23.04
CA SER A 70 -6.49 -2.69 -24.02
C SER A 70 -6.03 -4.06 -23.52
N LYS A 71 -5.78 -4.23 -22.22
CA LYS A 71 -5.24 -5.48 -21.66
C LYS A 71 -6.24 -6.35 -20.92
N LEU A 72 -7.31 -5.75 -20.39
CA LEU A 72 -8.32 -6.45 -19.59
C LEU A 72 -9.72 -6.40 -20.20
N THR A 73 -9.92 -5.68 -21.31
CA THR A 73 -11.26 -5.50 -21.93
C THR A 73 -12.30 -4.98 -20.93
N LEU A 74 -11.88 -4.17 -19.96
CA LEU A 74 -12.77 -3.51 -19.01
C LEU A 74 -13.32 -2.22 -19.60
N ASP A 75 -14.54 -1.86 -19.20
CA ASP A 75 -15.12 -0.56 -19.55
C ASP A 75 -14.41 0.56 -18.79
N ALA A 76 -14.13 1.68 -19.47
CA ALA A 76 -13.41 2.81 -18.88
C ALA A 76 -14.09 3.36 -17.61
N GLU A 77 -15.42 3.27 -17.53
CA GLU A 77 -16.22 3.73 -16.40
C GLU A 77 -16.01 2.89 -15.12
N GLN A 78 -15.61 1.63 -15.29
CA GLN A 78 -15.30 0.72 -14.17
C GLN A 78 -13.91 1.00 -13.58
N VAL A 79 -13.04 1.66 -14.35
CA VAL A 79 -11.66 1.95 -13.94
C VAL A 79 -11.64 3.29 -13.21
N GLN A 80 -11.74 3.18 -11.89
CA GLN A 80 -11.67 4.29 -10.93
C GLN A 80 -10.44 4.13 -10.01
N PRO A 81 -9.94 5.21 -9.38
CA PRO A 81 -8.77 5.14 -8.50
C PRO A 81 -8.87 4.06 -7.42
N GLY A 82 -10.02 3.99 -6.73
CA GLY A 82 -10.27 2.96 -5.70
C GLY A 82 -10.21 1.55 -6.29
N TYR A 83 -10.83 1.31 -7.44
CA TYR A 83 -10.77 0.02 -8.12
C TYR A 83 -9.34 -0.41 -8.48
N ILE A 84 -8.52 0.52 -8.99
CA ILE A 84 -7.11 0.26 -9.33
C ILE A 84 -6.33 -0.20 -8.09
N PHE A 85 -6.56 0.47 -6.95
CA PHE A 85 -5.90 0.14 -5.71
C PHE A 85 -6.44 -1.17 -5.10
N ASP A 86 -7.76 -1.27 -4.91
CA ASP A 86 -8.40 -2.33 -4.15
C ASP A 86 -8.33 -3.69 -4.88
N MET A 87 -8.28 -3.70 -6.22
CA MET A 87 -8.05 -4.91 -7.02
C MET A 87 -6.57 -5.28 -7.20
N GLY A 88 -5.68 -4.45 -6.65
CA GLY A 88 -4.23 -4.66 -6.66
C GLY A 88 -3.54 -4.37 -7.99
N TYR A 89 -4.18 -3.64 -8.92
CA TYR A 89 -3.56 -3.30 -10.21
C TYR A 89 -2.40 -2.31 -10.06
N ALA A 90 -2.53 -1.35 -9.15
CA ALA A 90 -1.45 -0.47 -8.73
C ALA A 90 -1.68 -0.02 -7.27
N CYS A 91 -1.22 -0.81 -6.32
CA CYS A 91 -1.37 -0.56 -4.88
C CYS A 91 -0.04 -0.69 -4.14
N TRP A 92 -0.04 -0.52 -2.81
CA TRP A 92 1.15 -0.80 -2.00
C TRP A 92 1.70 -2.21 -2.25
N LEU A 93 3.02 -2.33 -2.29
CA LEU A 93 3.70 -3.63 -2.33
C LEU A 93 3.36 -4.45 -1.08
N GLU A 94 3.60 -3.83 0.07
CA GLU A 94 3.30 -4.32 1.42
C GLU A 94 1.87 -3.93 1.85
N MET A 95 1.46 -4.18 3.10
CA MET A 95 0.14 -3.70 3.58
C MET A 95 0.05 -2.16 3.62
N TYR A 96 1.18 -1.50 3.90
CA TYR A 96 1.34 -0.05 3.91
C TYR A 96 2.81 0.34 3.67
N PRO A 97 3.10 1.61 3.33
CA PRO A 97 4.48 2.07 3.14
C PRO A 97 5.31 2.01 4.44
N GLY A 98 6.43 1.28 4.44
CA GLY A 98 7.32 1.14 5.60
C GLY A 98 7.11 -0.13 6.45
N GLU A 99 6.17 -1.01 6.06
CA GLU A 99 5.84 -2.23 6.81
C GLU A 99 7.06 -3.12 7.10
N LYS A 100 8.03 -3.22 6.20
CA LYS A 100 9.19 -4.11 6.39
C LYS A 100 10.07 -3.66 7.55
N GLU A 101 10.31 -2.36 7.64
CA GLU A 101 11.10 -1.76 8.71
C GLU A 101 10.41 -1.99 10.06
N ASP A 102 9.10 -1.69 10.15
CA ASP A 102 8.31 -1.91 11.36
C ASP A 102 8.30 -3.38 11.80
N ILE A 103 8.11 -4.32 10.85
CA ILE A 103 8.12 -5.76 11.15
C ILE A 103 9.47 -6.20 11.72
N LEU A 104 10.58 -5.67 11.20
CA LEU A 104 11.91 -6.01 11.70
C LEU A 104 12.11 -5.51 13.13
N GLU A 105 11.69 -4.28 13.43
CA GLU A 105 11.77 -3.68 14.77
C GLU A 105 10.89 -4.45 15.77
N GLU A 106 9.62 -4.67 15.44
CA GLU A 106 8.67 -5.39 16.31
C GLU A 106 9.14 -6.84 16.58
N ARG A 107 9.62 -7.54 15.55
CA ARG A 107 10.08 -8.92 15.73
C ARG A 107 11.42 -9.01 16.46
N ALA A 108 12.28 -7.99 16.38
CA ALA A 108 13.53 -7.98 17.12
C ALA A 108 13.26 -8.01 18.64
N GLU A 109 12.24 -7.30 19.12
CA GLU A 109 11.82 -7.33 20.52
C GLU A 109 11.35 -8.72 20.94
N ILE A 110 10.50 -9.36 20.14
CA ILE A 110 10.00 -10.72 20.43
C ILE A 110 11.15 -11.75 20.40
N MET A 111 12.09 -11.62 19.46
CA MET A 111 13.24 -12.53 19.36
C MET A 111 14.17 -12.48 20.59
N GLN A 112 14.25 -11.35 21.29
CA GLN A 112 15.02 -11.27 22.54
C GLN A 112 14.48 -12.23 23.62
N LEU A 113 13.16 -12.49 23.62
CA LEU A 113 12.52 -13.43 24.54
C LEU A 113 12.93 -14.88 24.31
N GLN A 114 13.42 -15.24 23.11
CA GLN A 114 13.78 -16.61 22.79
C GLN A 114 14.83 -17.19 23.76
N LYS A 115 15.75 -16.36 24.24
CA LYS A 115 16.83 -16.78 25.15
C LYS A 115 16.43 -16.73 26.63
N THR A 116 15.51 -15.84 27.00
CA THR A 116 15.16 -15.57 28.40
C THR A 116 13.86 -16.26 28.83
N ASP A 117 12.89 -16.39 27.92
CA ASP A 117 11.57 -17.00 28.17
C ASP A 117 11.01 -17.62 26.87
N PRO A 118 11.42 -18.86 26.54
CA PRO A 118 11.00 -19.56 25.32
C PRO A 118 9.48 -19.79 25.24
N GLY A 119 8.82 -19.98 26.38
CA GLY A 119 7.37 -20.20 26.44
C GLY A 119 6.60 -18.94 26.06
N ARG A 120 7.03 -17.79 26.59
CA ARG A 120 6.47 -16.49 26.22
C ARG A 120 6.79 -16.13 24.76
N TYR A 121 8.01 -16.41 24.28
CA TYR A 121 8.38 -16.24 22.87
C TYR A 121 7.38 -16.94 21.93
N LEU A 122 7.09 -18.24 22.18
CA LEU A 122 6.16 -19.01 21.33
C LEU A 122 4.74 -18.41 21.33
N LYS A 123 4.30 -17.89 22.47
CA LYS A 123 2.98 -17.26 22.60
C LYS A 123 2.93 -15.92 21.85
N GLU A 124 3.95 -15.09 22.01
CA GLU A 124 3.99 -13.78 21.36
C GLU A 124 4.15 -13.90 19.84
N ILE A 125 5.07 -14.74 19.35
CA ILE A 125 5.27 -14.87 17.89
C ILE A 125 4.06 -15.49 17.18
N SER A 126 3.32 -16.38 17.84
CA SER A 126 2.12 -16.99 17.25
C SER A 126 0.91 -16.05 17.21
N SER A 127 0.78 -15.17 18.21
CA SER A 127 -0.33 -14.20 18.28
C SER A 127 -0.04 -12.86 17.60
N TRP A 128 1.23 -12.52 17.39
CA TRP A 128 1.68 -11.22 16.85
C TRP A 128 1.06 -10.87 15.50
N ASN A 129 1.06 -11.79 14.52
CA ASN A 129 0.49 -11.52 13.21
C ASN A 129 -1.01 -11.16 13.26
N ILE A 130 -1.78 -11.85 14.12
CA ILE A 130 -3.22 -11.61 14.26
C ILE A 130 -3.45 -10.22 14.87
N ALA A 131 -2.80 -9.95 16.01
CA ALA A 131 -2.90 -8.67 16.68
C ALA A 131 -2.47 -7.49 15.78
N ARG A 132 -1.46 -7.72 14.94
CA ARG A 132 -0.98 -6.75 13.96
C ARG A 132 -2.02 -6.46 12.88
N ILE A 133 -2.61 -7.48 12.27
CA ILE A 133 -3.68 -7.28 11.26
C ILE A 133 -4.88 -6.56 11.87
N ASP A 134 -5.29 -6.92 13.09
CA ASP A 134 -6.39 -6.26 13.80
C ASP A 134 -6.09 -4.77 14.05
N ARG A 135 -4.85 -4.44 14.44
CA ARG A 135 -4.41 -3.06 14.61
C ARG A 135 -4.45 -2.29 13.28
N LEU A 136 -3.95 -2.88 12.19
CA LEU A 136 -3.96 -2.23 10.88
C LEU A 136 -5.38 -2.01 10.33
N LYS A 137 -6.30 -2.95 10.62
CA LYS A 137 -7.73 -2.77 10.33
C LYS A 137 -8.32 -1.63 11.16
N ALA A 138 -7.99 -1.52 12.44
CA ALA A 138 -8.45 -0.42 13.30
C ALA A 138 -7.90 0.94 12.84
N GLU A 139 -6.67 0.98 12.33
CA GLU A 139 -6.07 2.17 11.73
C GLU A 139 -6.67 2.54 10.38
N GLY A 140 -7.40 1.64 9.71
CA GLY A 140 -8.11 1.94 8.46
C GLY A 140 -7.34 1.63 7.18
N TRP A 141 -6.22 0.90 7.25
CA TRP A 141 -5.43 0.56 6.05
C TRP A 141 -6.24 -0.28 5.06
N ARG A 142 -6.42 0.22 3.83
CA ARG A 142 -7.27 -0.43 2.81
C ARG A 142 -6.91 -1.88 2.55
N LYS A 143 -5.61 -2.21 2.39
CA LYS A 143 -5.16 -3.60 2.16
C LYS A 143 -5.42 -4.51 3.36
N ALA A 144 -5.33 -3.98 4.58
CA ALA A 144 -5.60 -4.76 5.78
C ALA A 144 -7.10 -5.09 5.92
N GLN A 145 -8.00 -4.22 5.45
CA GLN A 145 -9.44 -4.51 5.44
C GLN A 145 -9.80 -5.72 4.58
N ALA A 146 -9.03 -5.98 3.52
CA ALA A 146 -9.23 -7.09 2.61
C ALA A 146 -8.53 -8.41 3.05
N ALA A 147 -7.77 -8.38 4.16
CA ALA A 147 -6.97 -9.49 4.67
C ALA A 147 -7.69 -10.37 5.71
#